data_AF-A0A7L2RAU7-F1
#
_entry.id   AF-A0A7L2RAU7-F1
#
_cell.length_a   1.000
_cell.length_b   1.000
_cell.length_c   1.000
_cell.angle_alpha   90.00
_cell.angle_beta   90.00
_cell.angle_gamma   90.00
#
_symmetry.space_group_name_H-M   'P 1'
#
loop_
_entity.id
_entity.type
_entity.pdbx_description
1 polymer ?
#
loop_
_entity_poly.entity_id
_entity_poly.type
_entity_poly.pdbx_seq_one_letter_code
_entity_poly.pdbx_strand_id
1 'polypeptide(L)'
;QALTALLSDDSKFGFIVIDGSGALFGTLQGNTREVLHKFTVDLPKKHGRGGQSALRFARLRMEKRHNYVRKVAETAVQLFISGDKVNVAGLVLAGSADFKTELSQSDMFDQRLQSKVLKLVDISYGGENGFNQAIELSTEVLSNVKFIQEKKLIGRYFDEISQDTGKYCFGVEDTLKALEMGAVEILIVYENLDIMRYVLHCQGTEEEKILYLTPEQEKDKSHFTDKEVFQ
;
A
#
# COMPACT_ATOMS: atom_id res chain seq x y z
N GLN A 1 18.48 -7.99 13.21
CA GLN A 1 17.28 -7.17 13.47
C GLN A 1 17.05 -6.06 12.45
N ALA A 2 18.06 -5.33 11.95
CA ALA A 2 17.82 -4.28 10.95
C ALA A 2 17.33 -4.81 9.58
N LEU A 3 17.82 -5.98 9.13
CA LEU A 3 17.44 -6.58 7.85
C LEU A 3 16.02 -7.21 7.85
N THR A 4 15.60 -7.79 8.98
CA THR A 4 14.26 -8.38 9.13
C THR A 4 13.16 -7.31 9.05
N ALA A 5 13.42 -6.10 9.54
CA ALA A 5 12.48 -4.98 9.44
C ALA A 5 12.33 -4.46 7.99
N LEU A 6 13.39 -4.54 7.18
CA LEU A 6 13.33 -4.16 5.77
C LEU A 6 12.56 -5.18 4.94
N LEU A 7 12.64 -6.47 5.27
CA LEU A 7 11.86 -7.53 4.61
C LEU A 7 10.37 -7.49 4.96
N SER A 8 9.98 -6.87 6.08
CA SER A 8 8.57 -6.71 6.45
C SER A 8 7.86 -5.53 5.77
N ASP A 9 8.60 -4.58 5.18
CA ASP A 9 8.04 -3.35 4.58
C ASP A 9 8.27 -3.28 3.06
N ASP A 10 7.50 -4.08 2.32
CA ASP A 10 7.53 -4.11 0.85
C ASP A 10 6.63 -3.05 0.18
N SER A 11 5.80 -2.35 0.95
CA SER A 11 4.83 -1.40 0.39
C SER A 11 5.52 -0.13 -0.14
N LYS A 12 5.55 0.01 -1.47
CA LYS A 12 6.01 1.24 -2.13
C LYS A 12 4.91 2.31 -2.12
N PHE A 13 5.21 3.49 -1.58
CA PHE A 13 4.30 4.63 -1.57
C PHE A 13 4.80 5.72 -2.52
N GLY A 14 3.88 6.35 -3.25
CA GLY A 14 4.18 7.44 -4.17
C GLY A 14 3.96 8.80 -3.52
N PHE A 15 4.78 9.77 -3.88
CA PHE A 15 4.67 11.15 -3.46
C PHE A 15 4.69 12.06 -4.66
N ILE A 16 3.74 12.99 -4.70
CA ILE A 16 3.71 14.09 -5.67
C ILE A 16 3.81 15.38 -4.87
N VAL A 17 4.94 16.07 -5.02
CA VAL A 17 5.20 17.36 -4.40
C VAL A 17 4.98 18.42 -5.46
N ILE A 18 3.95 19.24 -5.30
CA ILE A 18 3.57 20.29 -6.25
C ILE A 18 3.86 21.64 -5.61
N ASP A 19 4.68 22.43 -6.28
CA ASP A 19 4.95 23.81 -5.94
C ASP A 19 4.72 24.72 -7.16
N GLY A 20 4.60 26.02 -6.92
CA GLY A 20 4.48 27.01 -7.99
C GLY A 20 5.73 27.15 -8.86
N SER A 21 6.88 26.65 -8.38
CA SER A 21 8.16 26.66 -9.09
C SER A 21 8.45 25.36 -9.87
N GLY A 22 7.71 24.29 -9.60
CA GLY A 22 7.95 22.97 -10.18
C GLY A 22 7.30 21.84 -9.40
N ALA A 23 7.40 20.63 -9.97
CA ALA A 23 6.87 19.41 -9.39
C ALA A 23 7.97 18.37 -9.22
N LEU A 24 7.87 17.58 -8.15
CA LEU A 24 8.73 16.44 -7.88
C LEU A 24 7.87 15.20 -7.64
N PHE A 25 8.29 14.11 -8.28
CA PHE A 25 7.71 12.78 -8.15
C PHE A 25 8.74 11.88 -7.49
N GLY A 26 8.34 11.24 -6.41
CA GLY A 26 9.20 10.34 -5.66
C GLY A 26 8.45 9.15 -5.11
N THR A 27 9.21 8.17 -4.65
CA THR A 27 8.69 7.01 -3.95
C THR A 27 9.41 6.82 -2.63
N LEU A 28 8.68 6.28 -1.67
CA LEU A 28 9.19 5.86 -0.38
C LEU A 28 8.90 4.37 -0.21
N GLN A 29 9.93 3.59 0.11
CA GLN A 29 9.80 2.18 0.46
C GLN A 29 10.59 1.94 1.75
N GLY A 30 9.87 1.70 2.85
CA GLY A 30 10.47 1.66 4.20
C GLY A 30 11.29 2.93 4.47
N ASN A 31 12.59 2.75 4.67
CA ASN A 31 13.55 3.85 4.90
C ASN A 31 14.23 4.39 3.63
N THR A 32 13.94 3.81 2.46
CA THR A 32 14.56 4.23 1.20
C THR A 32 13.68 5.24 0.48
N ARG A 33 14.26 6.41 0.19
CA ARG A 33 13.62 7.46 -0.62
C ARG A 33 14.23 7.47 -2.01
N GLU A 34 13.40 7.54 -3.03
CA GLU A 34 13.82 7.63 -4.43
C GLU A 34 13.12 8.81 -5.10
N VAL A 35 13.87 9.65 -5.81
CA VAL A 35 13.31 10.72 -6.64
C VAL A 35 13.26 10.21 -8.07
N LEU A 36 12.06 10.03 -8.61
CA LEU A 36 11.84 9.47 -9.95
C LEU A 36 12.01 10.54 -11.02
N HIS A 37 11.35 11.68 -10.82
CA HIS A 37 11.37 12.76 -11.79
C HIS A 37 11.13 14.10 -11.11
N LYS A 38 11.76 15.14 -11.65
CA LYS A 38 11.49 16.52 -11.26
C LYS A 38 11.56 17.42 -12.47
N PHE A 39 10.66 18.40 -12.52
CA PHE A 39 10.73 19.45 -13.52
C PHE A 39 10.30 20.78 -12.92
N THR A 40 10.89 21.85 -13.43
CA THR A 40 10.56 23.22 -13.04
C THR A 40 9.58 23.83 -14.04
N VAL A 41 8.76 24.76 -13.55
CA VAL A 41 7.82 25.52 -14.36
C VAL A 41 7.87 26.98 -13.95
N ASP A 42 7.94 27.87 -14.93
CA ASP A 42 7.83 29.30 -14.69
C ASP A 42 6.38 29.73 -14.87
N LEU A 43 5.66 29.82 -13.75
CA LEU A 43 4.30 30.32 -13.74
C LEU A 43 4.32 31.85 -13.60
N PRO A 44 3.49 32.58 -14.39
CA PRO A 44 3.38 34.03 -14.24
C PRO A 44 3.03 34.37 -12.79
N LYS A 45 3.53 35.49 -12.24
CA LYS A 45 3.25 35.93 -10.86
C LYS A 45 2.02 36.84 -10.77
N LYS A 46 1.36 36.88 -9.61
CA LYS A 46 0.11 37.64 -9.43
C LYS A 46 0.46 39.13 -9.58
N HIS A 47 -0.04 39.77 -10.63
CA HIS A 47 0.16 41.20 -10.82
C HIS A 47 -0.90 41.96 -10.02
N GLY A 48 -0.46 42.87 -9.15
CA GLY A 48 -1.34 43.75 -8.36
C GLY A 48 -1.61 45.10 -9.00
N ARG A 49 -1.02 45.39 -10.17
CA ARG A 49 -1.22 46.66 -10.88
C ARG A 49 -2.41 46.54 -11.83
N GLY A 50 -3.44 47.36 -11.59
CA GLY A 50 -4.67 47.41 -12.39
C GLY A 50 -4.46 48.00 -13.79
N GLY A 51 -5.42 47.73 -14.70
CA GLY A 51 -5.42 48.25 -16.08
C GLY A 51 -6.33 47.44 -17.02
N GLN A 52 -6.50 47.89 -18.26
CA GLN A 52 -7.33 47.23 -19.28
C GLN A 52 -6.87 45.79 -19.57
N SER A 53 -5.57 45.53 -19.47
CA SER A 53 -4.98 44.21 -19.67
C SER A 53 -5.03 43.30 -18.44
N ALA A 54 -5.49 43.78 -17.27
CA ALA A 54 -5.46 43.02 -16.02
C ALA A 54 -6.29 41.73 -16.11
N LEU A 55 -7.50 41.79 -16.70
CA LEU A 55 -8.37 40.62 -16.89
C LEU A 55 -7.70 39.57 -17.80
N ARG A 56 -7.03 40.01 -18.87
CA ARG A 56 -6.30 39.12 -19.78
C ARG A 56 -5.15 38.41 -19.08
N PHE A 57 -4.37 39.12 -18.26
CA PHE A 57 -3.27 38.50 -17.50
C PHE A 57 -3.76 37.53 -16.43
N ALA A 58 -4.90 37.82 -15.80
CA ALA A 58 -5.56 36.88 -14.89
C ALA A 58 -5.99 35.58 -15.62
N ARG A 59 -6.60 35.70 -16.81
CA ARG A 59 -6.95 34.52 -17.63
C ARG A 59 -5.73 33.72 -18.05
N LEU A 60 -4.69 34.37 -18.57
CA LEU A 60 -3.45 33.71 -18.99
C LEU A 60 -2.77 32.97 -17.82
N ARG A 61 -2.86 33.53 -16.60
CA ARG A 61 -2.40 32.86 -15.38
C ARG A 61 -3.17 31.58 -15.09
N MET A 62 -4.50 31.62 -15.13
CA MET A 62 -5.33 30.44 -14.86
C MET A 62 -5.09 29.35 -15.91
N GLU A 63 -4.97 29.74 -17.18
CA GLU A 63 -4.68 28.82 -18.28
C GLU A 63 -3.32 28.14 -18.12
N LYS A 64 -2.27 28.89 -17.76
CA LYS A 64 -0.94 28.31 -17.47
C LYS A 64 -0.94 27.39 -16.26
N ARG A 65 -1.71 27.72 -15.21
CA ARG A 65 -1.88 26.85 -14.04
C ARG A 65 -2.61 25.56 -14.40
N HIS A 66 -3.69 25.64 -15.17
CA HIS A 66 -4.42 24.46 -15.64
C HIS A 66 -3.53 23.54 -16.49
N ASN A 67 -2.75 24.10 -17.43
CA ASN A 67 -1.79 23.33 -18.22
C ASN A 67 -0.68 22.70 -17.37
N TYR A 68 -0.26 23.38 -16.30
CA TYR A 68 0.70 22.82 -15.35
C TYR A 68 0.11 21.62 -14.59
N VAL A 69 -1.09 21.75 -14.03
CA VAL A 69 -1.80 20.64 -13.36
C VAL A 69 -2.00 19.46 -14.30
N ARG A 70 -2.36 19.71 -15.57
CA ARG A 70 -2.46 18.68 -16.61
C ARG A 70 -1.13 17.94 -16.81
N LYS A 71 -0.03 18.69 -16.99
CA LYS A 71 1.30 18.09 -17.17
C LYS A 71 1.71 17.23 -15.96
N VAL A 72 1.39 17.69 -14.74
CA VAL A 72 1.65 16.93 -13.50
C VAL A 72 0.82 15.64 -13.48
N ALA A 73 -0.46 15.70 -13.83
CA ALA A 73 -1.34 14.53 -13.91
C ALA A 73 -0.85 13.50 -14.94
N GLU A 74 -0.48 13.94 -16.14
CA GLU A 74 0.05 13.07 -17.20
C GLU A 74 1.38 12.41 -16.80
N THR A 75 2.26 13.17 -16.14
CA THR A 75 3.55 12.66 -15.65
C THR A 75 3.34 11.65 -14.51
N ALA A 76 2.34 11.88 -13.65
CA ALA A 76 1.97 10.94 -12.59
C ALA A 76 1.53 9.59 -13.17
N VAL A 77 0.73 9.61 -14.25
CA VAL A 77 0.29 8.40 -14.97
C VAL A 77 1.49 7.63 -15.51
N GLN A 78 2.43 8.33 -16.17
CA GLN A 78 3.63 7.69 -16.73
C GLN A 78 4.53 7.03 -15.68
N LEU A 79 4.61 7.59 -14.48
CA LEU A 79 5.52 7.12 -13.42
C LEU A 79 4.87 6.09 -12.48
N PHE A 80 3.58 6.26 -12.16
CA PHE A 80 2.89 5.45 -11.16
C PHE A 80 1.98 4.38 -11.74
N ILE A 81 1.79 4.32 -13.05
CA ILE A 81 1.06 3.25 -13.73
C ILE A 81 2.02 2.43 -14.57
N SER A 82 2.00 1.12 -14.39
CA SER A 82 2.79 0.16 -15.16
C SER A 82 1.90 -1.01 -15.55
N GLY A 83 1.73 -1.25 -16.85
CA GLY A 83 0.84 -2.32 -17.35
C GLY A 83 -0.61 -2.17 -16.87
N ASP A 84 -1.19 -0.97 -17.00
CA ASP A 84 -2.55 -0.62 -16.57
C ASP A 84 -2.85 -0.72 -15.07
N LYS A 85 -1.87 -1.11 -14.24
CA LYS A 85 -2.02 -1.19 -12.79
C LYS A 85 -1.14 -0.17 -12.08
N VAL A 86 -1.64 0.38 -10.98
CA VAL A 86 -0.87 1.30 -10.13
C VAL A 86 0.26 0.52 -9.44
N ASN A 87 1.50 1.02 -9.56
CA ASN A 87 2.69 0.37 -9.01
C ASN A 87 2.94 0.69 -7.53
N VAL A 88 2.22 1.66 -6.97
CA VAL A 88 2.29 2.08 -5.57
C VAL A 88 1.07 1.61 -4.77
N ALA A 89 1.28 1.26 -3.50
CA ALA A 89 0.22 0.87 -2.58
C ALA A 89 -0.72 2.05 -2.24
N GLY A 90 -0.16 3.25 -2.23
CA GLY A 90 -0.89 4.50 -2.02
C GLY A 90 -0.07 5.72 -2.46
N LEU A 91 -0.77 6.85 -2.59
CA LEU A 91 -0.23 8.10 -3.09
C LEU A 91 -0.47 9.23 -2.08
N VAL A 92 0.54 10.07 -1.86
CA VAL A 92 0.44 11.28 -1.05
C VAL A 92 0.64 12.48 -1.97
N LEU A 93 -0.29 13.45 -1.90
CA LEU A 93 -0.15 14.72 -2.62
C LEU A 93 0.26 15.80 -1.63
N ALA A 94 1.40 16.42 -1.85
CA ALA A 94 1.95 17.46 -0.98
C ALA A 94 2.14 18.78 -1.76
N GLY A 95 1.90 19.91 -1.11
CA GLY A 95 2.11 21.23 -1.71
C GLY A 95 1.82 22.38 -0.77
N SER A 96 2.33 23.58 -1.10
CA SER A 96 2.26 24.80 -0.29
C SER A 96 1.02 25.68 -0.58
N ALA A 97 0.16 25.26 -1.51
CA ALA A 97 -1.02 26.00 -1.94
C ALA A 97 -2.15 25.05 -2.39
N ASP A 98 -3.23 25.62 -2.91
CA ASP A 98 -4.40 24.91 -3.46
C ASP A 98 -4.10 24.05 -4.71
N PHE A 99 -2.85 23.98 -5.17
CA PHE A 99 -2.50 23.15 -6.32
C PHE A 99 -2.75 21.66 -6.08
N LYS A 100 -2.52 21.16 -4.86
CA LYS A 100 -2.77 19.74 -4.54
C LYS A 100 -4.27 19.42 -4.47
N THR A 101 -5.10 20.37 -4.04
CA THR A 101 -6.55 20.23 -4.02
C THR A 101 -7.12 20.35 -5.43
N GLU A 102 -6.62 21.30 -6.23
CA GLU A 102 -6.95 21.40 -7.66
C GLU A 102 -6.59 20.11 -8.41
N LEU A 103 -5.41 19.52 -8.19
CA LEU A 103 -5.06 18.24 -8.82
C LEU A 103 -6.01 17.12 -8.39
N SER A 104 -6.25 16.96 -7.08
CA SER A 104 -7.08 15.88 -6.52
C SER A 104 -8.55 15.95 -6.96
N GLN A 105 -9.09 17.16 -7.11
CA GLN A 105 -10.48 17.40 -7.53
C GLN A 105 -10.65 17.47 -9.04
N SER A 106 -9.57 17.61 -9.81
CA SER A 106 -9.66 17.74 -11.27
C SER A 106 -9.99 16.41 -11.94
N ASP A 107 -10.89 16.46 -12.94
CA ASP A 107 -11.19 15.33 -13.82
C ASP A 107 -9.99 14.90 -14.71
N MET A 108 -8.91 15.70 -14.70
CA MET A 108 -7.68 15.40 -15.44
C MET A 108 -6.81 14.36 -14.72
N PHE A 109 -7.01 14.18 -13.42
CA PHE A 109 -6.25 13.20 -12.66
C PHE A 109 -6.85 11.81 -12.86
N ASP A 110 -6.02 10.83 -13.20
CA ASP A 110 -6.48 9.48 -13.50
C ASP A 110 -7.20 8.87 -12.29
N GLN A 111 -8.42 8.38 -12.50
CA GLN A 111 -9.28 7.84 -11.46
C GLN A 111 -8.63 6.66 -10.70
N ARG A 112 -7.78 5.89 -11.37
CA ARG A 112 -7.02 4.78 -10.75
C ARG A 112 -6.06 5.33 -9.70
N LEU A 113 -5.34 6.41 -10.01
CA LEU A 113 -4.45 7.08 -9.06
C LEU A 113 -5.24 7.84 -7.98
N GLN A 114 -6.35 8.47 -8.36
CA GLN A 114 -7.23 9.19 -7.44
C GLN A 114 -7.77 8.27 -6.34
N SER A 115 -8.16 7.03 -6.69
CA SER A 115 -8.62 6.03 -5.72
C SER A 115 -7.54 5.60 -4.70
N LYS A 116 -6.26 5.88 -5.01
CA LYS A 116 -5.10 5.55 -4.19
C LYS A 116 -4.55 6.75 -3.41
N VAL A 117 -5.17 7.92 -3.51
CA VAL A 117 -4.77 9.10 -2.72
C VAL A 117 -5.13 8.87 -1.25
N LEU A 118 -4.11 8.81 -0.41
CA LEU A 118 -4.25 8.58 1.04
C LEU A 118 -4.44 9.88 1.81
N LYS A 119 -3.62 10.89 1.51
CA LYS A 119 -3.58 12.15 2.26
C LYS A 119 -3.14 13.30 1.36
N LEU A 120 -3.73 14.47 1.63
CA LEU A 120 -3.26 15.76 1.15
C LEU A 120 -2.43 16.41 2.26
N VAL A 121 -1.19 16.80 1.95
CA VAL A 121 -0.25 17.35 2.94
C VAL A 121 0.10 18.79 2.59
N ASP A 122 -0.07 19.68 3.57
CA ASP A 122 0.42 21.05 3.53
C ASP A 122 1.91 21.07 3.90
N ILE A 123 2.75 21.58 3.00
CA ILE A 123 4.19 21.73 3.21
C ILE A 123 4.60 23.17 2.95
N SER A 124 5.64 23.63 3.64
CA SER A 124 6.11 25.02 3.54
C SER A 124 7.07 25.23 2.38
N TYR A 125 7.78 24.17 1.98
CA TYR A 125 8.82 24.22 0.95
C TYR A 125 8.48 23.27 -0.20
N GLY A 126 8.87 23.64 -1.43
CA GLY A 126 8.79 22.78 -2.60
C GLY A 126 10.02 21.89 -2.79
N GLY A 127 10.00 21.05 -3.82
CA GLY A 127 11.14 20.23 -4.24
C GLY A 127 11.55 19.15 -3.22
N GLU A 128 12.84 18.87 -3.13
CA GLU A 128 13.37 17.78 -2.29
C GLU A 128 13.25 18.04 -0.79
N ASN A 129 13.33 19.30 -0.37
CA ASN A 129 13.11 19.66 1.04
C ASN A 129 11.64 19.47 1.43
N GLY A 130 10.72 19.87 0.54
CA GLY A 130 9.29 19.60 0.68
C GLY A 130 8.96 18.11 0.70
N PHE A 131 9.69 17.31 -0.07
CA PHE A 131 9.55 15.85 -0.09
C PHE A 131 9.87 15.23 1.28
N ASN A 132 10.95 15.65 1.94
CA ASN A 132 11.28 15.16 3.28
C ASN A 132 10.22 15.54 4.32
N GLN A 133 9.75 16.79 4.27
CA GLN A 133 8.68 17.25 5.15
C GLN A 133 7.38 16.46 4.93
N ALA A 134 7.05 16.18 3.67
CA ALA A 134 5.87 15.39 3.32
C ALA A 134 5.97 13.96 3.86
N ILE A 135 7.16 13.35 3.82
CA ILE A 135 7.40 12.01 4.39
C ILE A 135 7.14 12.03 5.90
N GLU A 136 7.75 12.97 6.64
CA GLU A 136 7.59 13.07 8.09
C GLU A 136 6.11 13.20 8.50
N LEU A 137 5.36 14.11 7.85
CA LEU A 137 3.94 14.36 8.13
C LEU A 137 2.99 13.24 7.68
N SER A 138 3.48 12.31 6.85
CA SER A 138 2.69 11.19 6.31
C SER A 138 2.96 9.87 7.02
N THR A 139 4.04 9.77 7.80
CA THR A 139 4.46 8.55 8.49
C THR A 139 3.31 7.83 9.20
N GLU A 140 2.51 8.55 9.98
CA GLU A 140 1.37 7.99 10.73
C GLU A 140 0.29 7.40 9.80
N VAL A 141 0.00 8.06 8.69
CA VAL A 141 -1.03 7.57 7.74
C VAL A 141 -0.51 6.38 6.96
N LEU A 142 0.78 6.36 6.62
CA LEU A 142 1.42 5.25 5.92
C LEU A 142 1.45 3.98 6.79
N SER A 143 1.75 4.09 8.09
CA SER A 143 1.69 2.95 9.01
C SER A 143 0.27 2.39 9.14
N ASN A 144 -0.74 3.26 9.11
CA ASN A 144 -2.13 2.85 9.24
C ASN A 144 -2.68 2.11 8.01
N VAL A 145 -2.04 2.20 6.84
CA VAL A 145 -2.53 1.54 5.62
C VAL A 145 -2.57 0.01 5.79
N LYS A 146 -1.53 -0.59 6.38
CA LYS A 146 -1.49 -2.04 6.64
C LYS A 146 -2.65 -2.46 7.54
N PHE A 147 -2.84 -1.76 8.66
CA PHE A 147 -3.91 -2.02 9.60
C PHE A 147 -5.32 -1.87 8.98
N ILE A 148 -5.52 -0.87 8.12
CA ILE A 148 -6.80 -0.67 7.44
C ILE A 148 -7.07 -1.82 6.45
N GLN A 149 -6.06 -2.28 5.72
CA GLN A 149 -6.20 -3.41 4.80
C GLN A 149 -6.50 -4.71 5.55
N GLU A 150 -5.81 -4.98 6.66
CA GLU A 150 -6.06 -6.12 7.54
C GLU A 150 -7.50 -6.08 8.09
N LYS A 151 -7.94 -4.95 8.63
CA LYS A 151 -9.30 -4.80 9.15
C LYS A 151 -10.34 -5.01 8.06
N LYS A 152 -10.10 -4.54 6.83
CA LYS A 152 -11.01 -4.75 5.69
C LYS A 152 -11.04 -6.20 5.26
N LEU A 153 -9.90 -6.90 5.27
CA LEU A 153 -9.79 -8.31 4.93
C LEU A 153 -10.53 -9.18 5.94
N ILE A 154 -10.27 -8.95 7.23
CA ILE A 154 -10.95 -9.63 8.34
C ILE A 154 -12.45 -9.30 8.36
N GLY A 155 -12.81 -8.05 8.05
CA GLY A 155 -14.20 -7.63 7.90
C GLY A 155 -14.93 -8.45 6.83
N ARG A 156 -14.34 -8.59 5.64
CA ARG A 156 -14.89 -9.44 4.56
C ARG A 156 -15.06 -10.89 5.01
N TYR A 157 -14.12 -11.43 5.79
CA TYR A 157 -14.24 -12.77 6.36
C TYR A 157 -15.41 -12.90 7.35
N PHE A 158 -15.58 -11.93 8.27
CA PHE A 158 -16.71 -11.94 9.21
C PHE A 158 -18.06 -11.69 8.53
N ASP A 159 -18.08 -10.96 7.41
CA ASP A 159 -19.30 -10.77 6.63
C ASP A 159 -19.82 -12.11 6.06
N GLU A 160 -18.93 -12.99 5.58
CA GLU A 160 -19.30 -14.32 5.08
C GLU A 160 -19.87 -15.22 6.21
N ILE A 161 -19.33 -15.11 7.42
CA ILE A 161 -19.88 -15.78 8.60
C ILE A 161 -21.26 -15.21 8.95
N SER A 162 -21.39 -13.88 8.97
CA SER A 162 -22.62 -13.20 9.41
C SER A 162 -23.78 -13.39 8.43
N GLN A 163 -23.49 -13.64 7.15
CA GLN A 163 -24.47 -13.87 6.10
C GLN A 163 -24.79 -15.36 5.89
N ASP A 164 -24.17 -16.27 6.65
CA ASP A 164 -24.34 -17.73 6.55
C ASP A 164 -24.17 -18.26 5.11
N THR A 165 -23.25 -17.68 4.34
CA THR A 165 -23.01 -18.08 2.93
C THR A 165 -22.32 -19.44 2.81
N GLY A 166 -21.73 -19.93 3.90
CA GLY A 166 -20.94 -21.16 3.97
C GLY A 166 -19.56 -21.07 3.30
N LYS A 167 -19.13 -19.87 2.87
CA LYS A 167 -17.85 -19.65 2.16
C LYS A 167 -16.71 -19.25 3.09
N TYR A 168 -16.55 -19.96 4.20
CA TYR A 168 -15.47 -19.74 5.15
C TYR A 168 -15.02 -21.07 5.77
N CYS A 169 -13.79 -21.11 6.26
CA CYS A 169 -13.26 -22.22 7.04
C CYS A 169 -12.35 -21.66 8.15
N PHE A 170 -12.28 -22.36 9.28
CA PHE A 170 -11.44 -21.98 10.41
C PHE A 170 -10.83 -23.24 11.04
N GLY A 171 -9.70 -23.07 11.75
CA GLY A 171 -8.95 -24.20 12.31
C GLY A 171 -8.06 -24.89 11.27
N VAL A 172 -7.00 -25.53 11.75
CA VAL A 172 -5.93 -26.07 10.89
C VAL A 172 -6.42 -27.24 10.03
N GLU A 173 -7.19 -28.16 10.60
CA GLU A 173 -7.66 -29.34 9.86
C GLU A 173 -8.58 -28.97 8.69
N ASP A 174 -9.56 -28.09 8.93
CA ASP A 174 -10.55 -27.73 7.92
C ASP A 174 -9.96 -26.79 6.86
N THR A 175 -9.08 -25.86 7.27
CA THR A 175 -8.38 -24.98 6.32
C THR A 175 -7.45 -25.77 5.40
N LEU A 176 -6.72 -26.77 5.91
CA LEU A 176 -5.86 -27.63 5.09
C LEU A 176 -6.67 -28.52 4.15
N LYS A 177 -7.76 -29.14 4.62
CA LYS A 177 -8.67 -29.90 3.73
C LYS A 177 -9.22 -29.01 2.63
N ALA A 178 -9.65 -27.79 2.96
CA ALA A 178 -10.15 -26.83 1.96
C ALA A 178 -9.06 -26.43 0.96
N LEU A 179 -7.80 -26.32 1.41
CA LEU A 179 -6.65 -26.03 0.58
C LEU A 179 -6.31 -27.21 -0.36
N GLU A 180 -6.34 -28.44 0.13
CA GLU A 180 -6.15 -29.67 -0.67
C GLU A 180 -7.25 -29.85 -1.72
N MET A 181 -8.49 -29.49 -1.39
CA MET A 181 -9.61 -29.49 -2.33
C MET A 181 -9.56 -28.32 -3.33
N GLY A 182 -8.65 -27.35 -3.16
CA GLY A 182 -8.53 -26.17 -4.01
C GLY A 182 -9.69 -25.17 -3.90
N ALA A 183 -10.43 -25.20 -2.78
CA ALA A 183 -11.63 -24.37 -2.56
C ALA A 183 -11.33 -22.99 -1.95
N VAL A 184 -10.07 -22.71 -1.60
CA VAL A 184 -9.65 -21.48 -0.90
C VAL A 184 -9.26 -20.38 -1.89
N GLU A 185 -9.97 -19.25 -1.88
CA GLU A 185 -9.60 -18.04 -2.64
C GLU A 185 -8.51 -17.23 -1.92
N ILE A 186 -8.68 -17.04 -0.59
CA ILE A 186 -7.79 -16.22 0.24
C ILE A 186 -7.49 -17.00 1.52
N LEU A 187 -6.20 -17.24 1.79
CA LEU A 187 -5.73 -17.82 3.04
C LEU A 187 -5.33 -16.71 4.01
N ILE A 188 -5.96 -16.66 5.18
CA ILE A 188 -5.64 -15.71 6.25
C ILE A 188 -4.88 -16.47 7.34
N VAL A 189 -3.66 -16.04 7.65
CA VAL A 189 -2.79 -16.66 8.66
C VAL A 189 -2.36 -15.61 9.67
N TYR A 190 -2.43 -15.97 10.95
CA TYR A 190 -1.93 -15.12 12.03
C TYR A 190 -0.43 -15.31 12.20
N GLU A 191 0.30 -14.22 12.40
CA GLU A 191 1.77 -14.23 12.51
C GLU A 191 2.28 -15.05 13.69
N ASN A 192 1.60 -14.99 14.84
CA ASN A 192 1.99 -15.69 16.07
C ASN A 192 1.20 -17.00 16.23
N LEU A 193 1.03 -17.73 15.12
CA LEU A 193 0.40 -19.05 15.13
C LEU A 193 1.44 -20.10 15.52
N ASP A 194 1.39 -20.55 16.77
CA ASP A 194 2.33 -21.52 17.34
C ASP A 194 1.97 -22.97 16.96
N ILE A 195 1.84 -23.27 15.68
CA ILE A 195 1.54 -24.63 15.20
C ILE A 195 2.65 -25.07 14.26
N MET A 196 3.25 -26.21 14.58
CA MET A 196 4.38 -26.76 13.83
C MET A 196 3.94 -27.96 13.00
N ARG A 197 4.40 -27.99 11.74
CA ARG A 197 4.19 -29.14 10.84
C ARG A 197 5.33 -30.14 11.04
N TYR A 198 4.99 -31.32 11.55
CA TYR A 198 5.91 -32.45 11.66
C TYR A 198 5.65 -33.43 10.52
N VAL A 199 6.73 -33.90 9.91
CA VAL A 199 6.70 -35.02 8.97
C VAL A 199 7.42 -36.16 9.63
N LEU A 200 6.67 -37.20 10.01
CA LEU A 200 7.19 -38.40 10.64
C LEU A 200 7.47 -39.44 9.55
N HIS A 201 8.65 -40.04 9.65
CA HIS A 201 9.07 -41.14 8.80
C HIS A 201 9.18 -42.41 9.65
N CYS A 202 8.41 -43.44 9.30
CA CYS A 202 8.45 -44.71 10.01
C CYS A 202 9.71 -45.51 9.61
N GLN A 203 10.43 -46.05 10.59
CA GLN A 203 11.60 -46.89 10.33
C GLN A 203 11.14 -48.30 9.90
N GLY A 204 10.86 -48.48 8.60
CA GLY A 204 10.52 -49.79 8.03
C GLY A 204 9.47 -49.74 6.90
N THR A 205 8.68 -48.68 6.83
CA THR A 205 7.71 -48.42 5.76
C THR A 205 8.00 -47.03 5.16
N GLU A 206 7.94 -46.87 3.84
CA GLU A 206 8.10 -45.56 3.18
C GLU A 206 6.88 -44.62 3.39
N GLU A 207 6.04 -44.91 4.38
CA GLU A 207 4.86 -44.09 4.68
C GLU A 207 5.26 -42.85 5.49
N GLU A 208 4.85 -41.68 4.99
CA GLU A 208 5.01 -40.40 5.68
C GLU A 208 3.71 -40.04 6.39
N LYS A 209 3.79 -39.75 7.69
CA LYS A 209 2.66 -39.20 8.48
C LYS A 209 2.91 -37.73 8.76
N ILE A 210 1.98 -36.87 8.35
CA ILE A 210 2.06 -35.42 8.58
C ILE A 210 1.17 -35.08 9.78
N LEU A 211 1.74 -34.39 10.78
CA LEU A 211 1.03 -33.91 11.95
C LEU A 211 1.17 -32.39 12.08
N TYR A 212 0.11 -31.74 12.54
CA TYR A 212 0.11 -30.33 12.91
C TYR A 212 -0.16 -30.26 14.40
N LEU A 213 0.85 -29.90 15.19
CA LEU A 213 0.78 -29.96 16.66
C LEU A 213 0.94 -28.57 17.25
N THR A 214 0.19 -28.30 18.33
CA THR A 214 0.42 -27.15 19.20
C THR A 214 1.62 -27.40 20.13
N PRO A 215 2.18 -26.38 20.80
CA PRO A 215 3.35 -26.53 21.65
C PRO A 215 3.08 -27.38 22.90
N GLU A 216 1.81 -27.55 23.26
CA GLU A 216 1.38 -28.45 24.33
C GLU A 216 1.36 -29.89 23.84
N GLN A 217 0.80 -30.13 22.65
CA GLN A 217 0.73 -31.46 22.04
C GLN A 217 2.11 -31.98 21.62
N GLU A 218 3.05 -31.11 21.28
CA GLU A 218 4.45 -31.47 21.02
C GLU A 218 5.12 -32.12 22.24
N LYS A 219 4.75 -31.71 23.46
CA LYS A 219 5.36 -32.27 24.69
C LYS A 219 4.94 -33.71 24.93
N ASP A 220 3.79 -34.11 24.39
CA ASP A 220 3.26 -35.45 24.52
C ASP A 220 3.90 -36.39 23.48
N LYS A 221 4.90 -37.14 23.95
CA LYS A 221 5.65 -38.13 23.16
C LYS A 221 4.79 -39.23 22.53
N SER A 222 3.56 -39.44 23.02
CA SER A 222 2.61 -40.42 22.49
C SER A 222 2.20 -40.13 21.04
N HIS A 223 2.29 -38.88 20.58
CA HIS A 223 2.01 -38.49 19.20
C HIS A 223 3.11 -38.88 18.21
N PHE A 224 4.31 -39.22 18.70
CA PHE A 224 5.48 -39.56 17.89
C PHE A 224 5.80 -41.06 17.89
N THR A 225 5.13 -41.85 18.73
CA THR A 225 5.34 -43.30 18.84
C THR A 225 4.15 -44.06 18.27
N ASP A 226 4.40 -44.94 17.29
CA ASP A 226 3.37 -45.85 16.80
C ASP A 226 2.89 -46.78 17.92
N LYS A 227 1.58 -46.80 18.17
CA LYS A 227 0.96 -47.69 19.17
C LYS A 227 1.13 -49.19 18.83
N GLU A 228 1.56 -49.52 17.62
CA GLU A 228 1.73 -50.88 17.14
C GLU A 228 3.08 -51.52 17.50
N VAL A 229 4.07 -50.76 17.98
CA VAL A 229 5.41 -51.31 18.32
C VAL A 229 5.43 -52.01 19.70
N PHE A 230 4.30 -52.00 20.44
CA PHE A 230 4.14 -52.73 21.70
C PHE A 230 3.01 -53.78 21.59
N GLN A 231 3.23 -54.82 20.79
CA GLN A 231 2.61 -56.13 20.95
C GLN A 231 3.66 -57.23 20.88
#